data_AF-A0A948G2L1-F1
#
_entry.id   AF-A0A948G2L1-F1
#
_cell.length_a   1.000
_cell.length_b   1.000
_cell.length_c   1.000
_cell.angle_alpha   90.00
_cell.angle_beta   90.00
_cell.angle_gamma   90.00
#
_symmetry.space_group_name_H-M   'P 1'
#
loop_
_entity.id
_entity.type
_entity.pdbx_description
1 polymer ?
#
loop_
_entity_poly.entity_id
_entity_poly.type
_entity_poly.pdbx_seq_one_letter_code
_entity_poly.pdbx_strand_id
1 'polypeptide(L)'
;MAKIKNPPEILYYHGQWEASIFQHCLAVVGTRKMTDYGEEMVERLVGPVARAGVTIISGFMYGVDAATHQAALNVGGRTIAVLGCGIDLIRPAIHRELHMKIIESNGLIVSELPGKHPPARWTFVKRNRIVAGLSQASLIIEAGEQSGALITAQLTQDQGKPVLALPGPVTSGVSYGTSRLIKNGAQLVTTAKDILAVFKLSCPPGVLPTGGSKHSGNIDLPQEEKEIYQLLQDWRLSVDQLARQFQRPAAQMGTTLSLMVLKGLIKEDKQSRYYI
;
A
#
# COMPACT_ATOMS: atom_id res chain seq x y z
N MET A 1 1.81 -10.52 -20.25
CA MET A 1 1.33 -11.86 -19.83
C MET A 1 1.87 -13.01 -20.67
N ALA A 2 1.65 -13.09 -21.99
CA ALA A 2 2.03 -14.26 -22.81
C ALA A 2 3.54 -14.65 -22.83
N LYS A 3 4.42 -13.77 -22.34
CA LYS A 3 5.87 -13.98 -22.28
C LYS A 3 6.38 -14.50 -20.93
N ILE A 4 5.51 -14.73 -19.95
CA ILE A 4 5.95 -15.28 -18.64
C ILE A 4 6.10 -16.79 -18.72
N LYS A 5 6.98 -17.36 -17.89
CA LYS A 5 7.08 -18.82 -17.71
C LYS A 5 5.74 -19.36 -17.21
N ASN A 6 5.19 -20.35 -17.91
CA ASN A 6 3.88 -20.96 -17.65
C ASN A 6 2.75 -19.91 -17.59
N PRO A 7 2.39 -19.26 -18.71
CA PRO A 7 1.27 -18.33 -18.74
C PRO A 7 -0.05 -19.06 -18.43
N PRO A 8 -1.05 -18.38 -17.82
CA PRO A 8 -2.34 -19.03 -17.61
C PRO A 8 -3.01 -19.28 -18.98
N GLU A 9 -3.50 -20.49 -19.21
CA GLU A 9 -4.25 -20.83 -20.43
C GLU A 9 -5.61 -20.12 -20.45
N ILE A 10 -6.25 -20.04 -19.29
CA ILE A 10 -7.54 -19.37 -19.10
C ILE A 10 -7.41 -18.40 -17.92
N LEU A 11 -8.00 -17.22 -18.08
CA LEU A 11 -8.15 -16.24 -17.01
C LEU A 11 -9.63 -15.83 -16.92
N TYR A 12 -10.23 -16.11 -15.77
CA TYR A 12 -11.58 -15.67 -15.41
C TYR A 12 -11.51 -14.26 -14.82
N TYR A 13 -12.54 -13.46 -15.03
CA TYR A 13 -12.58 -12.10 -14.48
C TYR A 13 -13.99 -11.62 -14.11
N HIS A 14 -14.04 -10.65 -13.19
CA HIS A 14 -15.17 -9.77 -12.95
C HIS A 14 -14.74 -8.32 -13.17
N GLY A 15 -15.66 -7.48 -13.66
CA GLY A 15 -15.41 -6.10 -14.04
C GLY A 15 -15.35 -5.91 -15.57
N GLN A 16 -14.92 -4.74 -16.01
CA GLN A 16 -14.86 -4.38 -17.43
C GLN A 16 -13.46 -4.63 -17.99
N TRP A 17 -13.35 -5.57 -18.94
CA TRP A 17 -12.08 -5.89 -19.58
C TRP A 17 -11.78 -4.90 -20.70
N GLU A 18 -11.17 -3.78 -20.35
CA GLU A 18 -10.71 -2.78 -21.31
C GLU A 18 -9.20 -2.81 -21.46
N ALA A 19 -8.68 -2.72 -22.68
CA ALA A 19 -7.23 -2.72 -22.93
C ALA A 19 -6.51 -1.57 -22.19
N SER A 20 -7.20 -0.45 -21.98
CA SER A 20 -6.68 0.75 -21.30
C SER A 20 -6.25 0.48 -19.85
N ILE A 21 -6.82 -0.52 -19.18
CA ILE A 21 -6.47 -0.87 -17.79
C ILE A 21 -5.07 -1.49 -17.71
N PHE A 22 -4.55 -2.02 -18.81
CA PHE A 22 -3.25 -2.68 -18.89
C PHE A 22 -2.12 -1.80 -19.44
N GLN A 23 -2.38 -0.53 -19.73
CA GLN A 23 -1.41 0.37 -20.37
C GLN A 23 -0.18 0.62 -19.49
N HIS A 24 -0.39 0.96 -18.23
CA HIS A 24 0.65 1.10 -17.21
C HIS A 24 0.22 0.32 -15.97
N CYS A 25 1.01 -0.66 -15.57
CA CYS A 25 0.66 -1.54 -14.46
C CYS A 25 1.82 -1.68 -13.47
N LEU A 26 1.54 -1.37 -12.21
CA LEU A 26 2.47 -1.57 -11.11
C LEU A 26 1.94 -2.69 -10.20
N ALA A 27 2.72 -3.74 -10.00
CA ALA A 27 2.45 -4.68 -8.93
C ALA A 27 2.87 -4.04 -7.60
N VAL A 28 2.01 -4.03 -6.60
CA VAL A 28 2.38 -3.60 -5.24
C VAL A 28 2.01 -4.70 -4.27
N VAL A 29 3.02 -5.25 -3.59
CA VAL A 29 2.86 -6.41 -2.70
C VAL A 29 3.70 -6.24 -1.45
N GLY A 30 3.35 -6.98 -0.41
CA GLY A 30 4.05 -6.84 0.85
C GLY A 30 3.59 -7.79 1.94
N THR A 31 3.94 -7.46 3.18
CA THR A 31 3.54 -8.20 4.36
C THR A 31 2.02 -8.18 4.56
N ARG A 32 1.49 -9.29 5.09
CA ARG A 32 0.10 -9.39 5.54
C ARG A 32 -0.12 -8.72 6.90
N LYS A 33 0.96 -8.50 7.65
CA LYS A 33 1.00 -7.79 8.94
C LYS A 33 1.76 -6.49 8.73
N MET A 34 1.10 -5.55 8.09
CA MET A 34 1.64 -4.23 7.75
C MET A 34 1.77 -3.39 9.02
N THR A 35 2.86 -2.63 9.12
CA THR A 35 3.04 -1.64 10.19
C THR A 35 2.36 -0.32 9.85
N ASP A 36 2.22 0.56 10.84
CA ASP A 36 1.69 1.91 10.62
C ASP A 36 2.59 2.71 9.65
N TYR A 37 3.90 2.45 9.65
CA TYR A 37 4.82 2.99 8.64
C TYR A 37 4.48 2.47 7.24
N GLY A 38 4.26 1.16 7.10
CA GLY A 38 3.86 0.56 5.82
C GLY A 38 2.56 1.14 5.29
N GLU A 39 1.56 1.34 6.16
CA GLU A 39 0.27 1.94 5.83
C GLU A 39 0.42 3.37 5.31
N GLU A 40 1.14 4.21 6.05
CA GLU A 40 1.45 5.58 5.65
C GLU A 40 2.17 5.63 4.30
N MET A 41 3.16 4.76 4.10
CA MET A 41 3.90 4.71 2.85
C MET A 41 3.07 4.20 1.68
N VAL A 42 2.10 3.30 1.90
CA VAL A 42 1.14 2.93 0.85
C VAL A 42 0.34 4.14 0.41
N GLU A 43 -0.20 4.93 1.33
CA GLU A 43 -0.96 6.14 0.97
C GLU A 43 -0.10 7.16 0.21
N ARG A 44 1.12 7.42 0.72
CA ARG A 44 2.06 8.38 0.13
C ARG A 44 2.61 7.97 -1.23
N LEU A 45 2.72 6.68 -1.52
CA LEU A 45 3.30 6.19 -2.77
C LEU A 45 2.23 5.79 -3.79
N VAL A 46 1.25 5.00 -3.37
CA VAL A 46 0.28 4.37 -4.29
C VAL A 46 -0.73 5.37 -4.80
N GLY A 47 -1.26 6.24 -3.93
CA GLY A 47 -2.27 7.23 -4.33
C GLY A 47 -1.78 8.13 -5.48
N PRO A 48 -0.63 8.81 -5.34
CA PRO A 48 -0.03 9.56 -6.43
C PRO A 48 0.17 8.79 -7.74
N VAL A 49 0.66 7.56 -7.65
CA VAL A 49 0.93 6.71 -8.81
C VAL A 49 -0.36 6.30 -9.52
N ALA A 50 -1.39 5.93 -8.76
CA ALA A 50 -2.70 5.57 -9.29
C ALA A 50 -3.39 6.77 -9.97
N ARG A 51 -3.29 7.96 -9.36
CA ARG A 51 -3.83 9.20 -9.93
C ARG A 51 -3.14 9.62 -11.23
N ALA A 52 -1.86 9.28 -11.39
CA ALA A 52 -1.13 9.49 -12.65
C ALA A 52 -1.53 8.52 -13.77
N GLY A 53 -2.54 7.67 -13.56
CA GLY A 53 -3.06 6.75 -14.56
C GLY A 53 -2.42 5.35 -14.55
N VAL A 54 -1.55 5.06 -13.57
CA VAL A 54 -0.97 3.72 -13.42
C VAL A 54 -1.96 2.82 -12.70
N THR A 55 -2.34 1.72 -13.34
CA THR A 55 -3.17 0.68 -12.73
C THR A 55 -2.37 -0.08 -11.68
N ILE A 56 -2.94 -0.18 -10.49
CA ILE A 56 -2.34 -0.90 -9.38
C ILE A 56 -2.76 -2.35 -9.41
N ILE A 57 -1.82 -3.29 -9.34
CA ILE A 57 -2.08 -4.73 -9.32
C ILE A 57 -1.64 -5.30 -7.99
N SER A 58 -2.51 -6.06 -7.32
CA SER A 58 -2.15 -6.75 -6.10
C SER A 58 -2.94 -8.04 -5.91
N GLY A 59 -2.66 -8.74 -4.81
CA GLY A 59 -3.09 -10.09 -4.58
C GLY A 59 -4.41 -10.30 -3.84
N PHE A 60 -5.10 -9.21 -3.48
CA PHE A 60 -6.35 -9.28 -2.73
C PHE A 60 -6.25 -10.08 -1.41
N MET A 61 -5.20 -9.83 -0.64
CA MET A 61 -5.00 -10.39 0.69
C MET A 61 -4.97 -9.28 1.75
N TYR A 62 -4.84 -9.65 3.03
CA TYR A 62 -4.63 -8.70 4.12
C TYR A 62 -3.34 -7.87 3.97
N GLY A 63 -3.26 -6.79 4.75
CA GLY A 63 -2.08 -5.95 4.84
C GLY A 63 -1.89 -5.11 3.59
N VAL A 64 -0.68 -5.14 3.03
CA VAL A 64 -0.28 -4.30 1.89
C VAL A 64 -1.19 -4.47 0.69
N ASP A 65 -1.63 -5.69 0.38
CA ASP A 65 -2.49 -5.94 -0.78
C ASP A 65 -3.81 -5.15 -0.69
N ALA A 66 -4.54 -5.28 0.43
CA ALA A 66 -5.78 -4.57 0.67
C ALA A 66 -5.59 -3.04 0.75
N ALA A 67 -4.55 -2.59 1.49
CA ALA A 67 -4.26 -1.17 1.65
C ALA A 67 -3.95 -0.50 0.31
N THR A 68 -3.21 -1.19 -0.55
CA THR A 68 -2.84 -0.68 -1.87
C THR A 68 -4.05 -0.57 -2.79
N HIS A 69 -4.94 -1.58 -2.82
CA HIS A 69 -6.20 -1.46 -3.54
C HIS A 69 -7.01 -0.26 -3.05
N GLN A 70 -7.15 -0.10 -1.73
CA GLN A 70 -7.89 1.01 -1.15
C GLN A 70 -7.27 2.38 -1.48
N ALA A 71 -5.95 2.51 -1.39
CA ALA A 71 -5.24 3.74 -1.73
C ALA A 71 -5.42 4.15 -3.20
N ALA A 72 -5.43 3.18 -4.12
CA ALA A 72 -5.73 3.43 -5.53
C ALA A 72 -7.17 3.93 -5.73
N LEU A 73 -8.14 3.29 -5.08
CA LEU A 73 -9.56 3.64 -5.17
C LEU A 73 -9.85 5.03 -4.56
N ASN A 74 -9.20 5.37 -3.44
CA ASN A 74 -9.40 6.64 -2.74
C ASN A 74 -9.09 7.87 -3.59
N VAL A 75 -8.26 7.72 -4.63
CA VAL A 75 -7.90 8.80 -5.55
C VAL A 75 -8.61 8.70 -6.91
N GLY A 76 -9.61 7.81 -7.05
CA GLY A 76 -10.30 7.54 -8.30
C GLY A 76 -9.43 6.79 -9.33
N GLY A 77 -8.35 6.15 -8.87
CA GLY A 77 -7.50 5.31 -9.71
C GLY A 77 -8.09 3.92 -9.92
N ARG A 78 -7.48 3.16 -10.83
CA ARG A 78 -7.89 1.79 -11.18
C ARG A 78 -7.02 0.75 -10.51
N THR A 79 -7.60 -0.41 -10.22
CA THR A 79 -6.83 -1.53 -9.64
C THR A 79 -7.31 -2.90 -10.12
N ILE A 80 -6.37 -3.86 -10.14
CA ILE A 80 -6.61 -5.25 -10.52
C ILE A 80 -6.24 -6.16 -9.34
N ALA A 81 -7.22 -6.88 -8.82
CA ALA A 81 -7.05 -7.89 -7.79
C ALA A 81 -6.86 -9.27 -8.43
N VAL A 82 -5.75 -9.94 -8.11
CA VAL A 82 -5.44 -11.28 -8.64
C VAL A 82 -5.65 -12.32 -7.54
N LEU A 83 -6.68 -13.16 -7.69
CA LEU A 83 -7.11 -14.07 -6.64
C LEU A 83 -6.29 -15.37 -6.60
N GLY A 84 -6.00 -15.84 -5.38
CA GLY A 84 -5.42 -17.16 -5.12
C GLY A 84 -6.47 -18.27 -4.96
N CYS A 85 -7.69 -18.06 -5.43
CA CYS A 85 -8.83 -18.97 -5.33
C CYS A 85 -9.73 -18.82 -6.56
N GLY A 86 -10.79 -19.63 -6.65
CA GLY A 86 -11.78 -19.52 -7.71
C GLY A 86 -12.38 -18.12 -7.83
N ILE A 87 -12.71 -17.70 -9.05
CA ILE A 87 -13.24 -16.37 -9.35
C ILE A 87 -14.52 -16.02 -8.57
N ASP A 88 -15.37 -17.02 -8.27
CA ASP A 88 -16.62 -16.84 -7.52
C ASP A 88 -16.43 -16.89 -5.99
N LEU A 89 -15.18 -16.94 -5.51
CA LEU A 89 -14.85 -16.94 -4.08
C LEU A 89 -14.14 -15.66 -3.65
N ILE A 90 -14.84 -14.86 -2.87
CA ILE A 90 -14.25 -13.72 -2.17
C ILE A 90 -13.47 -14.23 -0.96
N ARG A 91 -12.15 -14.20 -1.05
CA ARG A 91 -11.23 -14.55 0.04
C ARG A 91 -10.10 -13.54 0.15
N PRO A 92 -9.90 -12.93 1.33
CA PRO A 92 -10.65 -13.15 2.57
C PRO A 92 -12.06 -12.51 2.53
N ALA A 93 -13.01 -13.11 3.26
CA ALA A 93 -14.43 -12.69 3.21
C ALA A 93 -14.67 -11.26 3.73
N ILE A 94 -13.81 -10.78 4.63
CA ILE A 94 -13.88 -9.42 5.19
C ILE A 94 -13.67 -8.34 4.11
N HIS A 95 -13.02 -8.66 2.99
CA HIS A 95 -12.79 -7.71 1.91
C HIS A 95 -13.92 -7.71 0.86
N ARG A 96 -15.12 -8.20 1.19
CA ARG A 96 -16.26 -8.19 0.28
C ARG A 96 -16.61 -6.80 -0.23
N GLU A 97 -16.58 -5.79 0.64
CA GLU A 97 -16.83 -4.41 0.22
C GLU A 97 -15.76 -3.89 -0.73
N LEU A 98 -14.48 -4.16 -0.42
CA LEU A 98 -13.36 -3.80 -1.29
C LEU A 98 -13.49 -4.46 -2.67
N HIS A 99 -13.87 -5.74 -2.73
CA HIS A 99 -14.12 -6.45 -3.98
C HIS A 99 -15.15 -5.71 -4.86
N MET A 100 -16.27 -5.28 -4.28
CA MET A 100 -17.31 -4.54 -5.00
C MET A 100 -16.81 -3.18 -5.49
N LYS A 101 -16.11 -2.43 -4.63
CA LYS A 101 -15.53 -1.12 -5.00
C LYS A 101 -14.52 -1.23 -6.15
N ILE A 102 -13.75 -2.31 -6.23
CA ILE A 102 -12.84 -2.55 -7.36
C ILE A 102 -13.63 -2.69 -8.67
N ILE A 103 -14.75 -3.41 -8.67
CA ILE A 103 -15.58 -3.58 -9.87
C ILE A 103 -16.25 -2.26 -10.25
N GLU A 104 -16.82 -1.54 -9.28
CA GLU A 104 -17.53 -0.27 -9.48
C GLU A 104 -16.63 0.86 -10.00
N SER A 105 -15.32 0.78 -9.75
CA SER A 105 -14.32 1.76 -10.19
C SER A 105 -13.68 1.43 -11.55
N ASN A 106 -14.32 0.58 -12.35
CA ASN A 106 -13.78 0.06 -13.61
C ASN A 106 -12.42 -0.66 -13.42
N GLY A 107 -12.24 -1.29 -12.25
CA GLY A 107 -11.17 -2.22 -11.96
C GLY A 107 -11.50 -3.63 -12.41
N LEU A 108 -10.60 -4.57 -12.10
CA LEU A 108 -10.78 -5.99 -12.42
C LEU A 108 -10.49 -6.87 -11.22
N ILE A 109 -11.27 -7.93 -11.08
CA ILE A 109 -10.93 -9.10 -10.27
C ILE A 109 -10.60 -10.21 -11.24
N VAL A 110 -9.44 -10.86 -11.10
CA VAL A 110 -9.00 -11.91 -12.02
C VAL A 110 -8.56 -13.16 -11.27
N SER A 111 -8.80 -14.32 -11.86
CA SER A 111 -8.32 -15.60 -11.34
C SER A 111 -8.02 -16.58 -12.47
N GLU A 112 -7.00 -17.41 -12.30
CA GLU A 112 -6.77 -18.58 -13.15
C GLU A 112 -7.69 -19.75 -12.76
N LEU A 113 -8.28 -19.71 -11.56
CA LEU A 113 -9.05 -20.82 -11.01
C LEU A 113 -10.56 -20.60 -11.27
N PRO A 114 -11.27 -21.61 -11.80
CA PRO A 114 -12.69 -21.50 -12.12
C PRO A 114 -13.57 -21.53 -10.87
N GLY A 115 -14.78 -20.98 -11.02
CA GLY A 115 -15.89 -21.17 -10.10
C GLY A 115 -15.53 -20.91 -8.64
N LYS A 116 -15.87 -21.88 -7.77
CA LYS A 116 -15.57 -21.83 -6.34
C LYS A 116 -14.37 -22.67 -5.91
N HIS A 117 -13.31 -22.74 -6.73
CA HIS A 117 -12.10 -23.50 -6.37
C HIS A 117 -11.50 -23.01 -5.03
N PRO A 118 -11.30 -23.89 -4.04
CA PRO A 118 -10.90 -23.48 -2.69
C PRO A 118 -9.47 -22.92 -2.64
N PRO A 119 -9.18 -21.95 -1.76
CA PRO A 119 -7.82 -21.46 -1.57
C PRO A 119 -6.93 -22.54 -0.95
N ALA A 120 -5.69 -22.63 -1.41
CA ALA A 120 -4.65 -23.46 -0.81
C ALA A 120 -3.32 -22.69 -0.76
N ARG A 121 -2.35 -23.13 0.06
CA ARG A 121 -1.05 -22.43 0.14
C ARG A 121 -0.37 -22.30 -1.24
N TRP A 122 -0.43 -23.36 -2.04
CA TRP A 122 0.18 -23.39 -3.37
C TRP A 122 -0.54 -22.49 -4.38
N THR A 123 -1.85 -22.26 -4.25
CA THR A 123 -2.59 -21.40 -5.19
C THR A 123 -2.18 -19.94 -5.04
N PHE A 124 -1.94 -19.46 -3.82
CA PHE A 124 -1.41 -18.12 -3.58
C PHE A 124 -0.01 -17.92 -4.16
N VAL A 125 0.87 -18.91 -4.04
CA VAL A 125 2.21 -18.89 -4.64
C VAL A 125 2.11 -18.91 -6.17
N LYS A 126 1.29 -19.82 -6.72
CA LYS A 126 1.08 -19.95 -8.17
C LYS A 126 0.56 -18.65 -8.77
N ARG A 127 -0.39 -17.97 -8.11
CA ARG A 127 -0.97 -16.70 -8.58
C ARG A 127 0.05 -15.57 -8.71
N ASN A 128 1.12 -15.54 -7.90
CA ASN A 128 2.07 -14.42 -7.90
C ASN A 128 2.73 -14.19 -9.26
N ARG A 129 2.85 -15.22 -10.10
CA ARG A 129 3.35 -15.08 -11.48
C ARG A 129 2.42 -14.23 -12.35
N ILE A 130 1.12 -14.23 -12.06
CA ILE A 130 0.12 -13.43 -12.78
C ILE A 130 0.23 -11.97 -12.34
N VAL A 131 0.41 -11.72 -11.04
CA VAL A 131 0.66 -10.36 -10.49
C VAL A 131 1.89 -9.74 -11.16
N ALA A 132 3.04 -10.44 -11.10
CA ALA A 132 4.26 -10.00 -11.77
C ALA A 132 4.11 -9.94 -13.30
N GLY A 133 3.34 -10.86 -13.89
CA GLY A 133 3.15 -11.01 -15.33
C GLY A 133 2.28 -9.94 -15.98
N LEU A 134 1.32 -9.38 -15.24
CA LEU A 134 0.50 -8.24 -15.66
C LEU A 134 1.22 -6.90 -15.47
N SER A 135 2.16 -6.82 -14.53
CA SER A 135 2.85 -5.56 -14.23
C SER A 135 4.07 -5.32 -15.13
N GLN A 136 4.48 -4.05 -15.22
CA GLN A 136 5.73 -3.62 -15.84
C GLN A 136 6.86 -3.52 -14.80
N ALA A 137 6.51 -3.37 -13.53
CA ALA A 137 7.41 -3.33 -12.38
C ALA A 137 6.70 -3.89 -11.13
N SER A 138 7.45 -4.18 -10.07
CA SER A 138 6.86 -4.49 -8.76
C SER A 138 7.46 -3.65 -7.65
N LEU A 139 6.61 -3.03 -6.83
CA LEU A 139 6.95 -2.35 -5.59
C LEU A 139 6.69 -3.27 -4.39
N ILE A 140 7.74 -3.47 -3.59
CA ILE A 140 7.67 -4.24 -2.36
C ILE A 140 7.59 -3.29 -1.17
N ILE A 141 6.42 -3.25 -0.52
CA ILE A 141 6.19 -2.51 0.72
C ILE A 141 6.32 -3.51 1.86
N GLU A 142 7.35 -3.39 2.70
CA GLU A 142 7.59 -4.26 3.86
C GLU A 142 7.55 -5.78 3.56
N ALA A 143 8.70 -6.43 3.60
CA ALA A 143 8.80 -7.88 3.50
C ALA A 143 9.72 -8.41 4.61
N GLY A 144 9.21 -9.32 5.45
CA GLY A 144 10.06 -10.15 6.30
C GLY A 144 10.85 -11.18 5.50
N GLU A 145 11.78 -11.87 6.14
CA GLU A 145 12.71 -12.82 5.50
C GLU A 145 12.00 -13.95 4.73
N GLN A 146 10.88 -14.46 5.26
CA GLN A 146 10.06 -15.52 4.66
C GLN A 146 8.77 -14.98 4.01
N SER A 147 8.74 -13.70 3.63
CA SER A 147 7.54 -13.10 3.05
C SER A 147 7.25 -13.63 1.64
N GLY A 148 5.99 -13.99 1.38
CA GLY A 148 5.52 -14.36 0.05
C GLY A 148 5.67 -13.24 -1.00
N ALA A 149 5.78 -11.98 -0.57
CA ALA A 149 6.06 -10.85 -1.47
C ALA A 149 7.43 -10.97 -2.16
N LEU A 150 8.39 -11.64 -1.53
CA LEU A 150 9.72 -11.89 -2.11
C LEU A 150 9.66 -12.85 -3.30
N ILE A 151 8.66 -13.75 -3.32
CA ILE A 151 8.42 -14.62 -4.48
C ILE A 151 7.99 -13.76 -5.67
N THR A 152 7.10 -12.79 -5.47
CA THR A 152 6.70 -11.86 -6.53
C THR A 152 7.88 -11.02 -7.00
N ALA A 153 8.73 -10.52 -6.09
CA ALA A 153 9.94 -9.79 -6.43
C ALA A 153 10.87 -10.63 -7.33
N GLN A 154 11.12 -11.89 -6.96
CA GLN A 154 11.92 -12.80 -7.76
C GLN A 154 11.29 -13.04 -9.14
N LEU A 155 9.98 -13.32 -9.19
CA LEU A 155 9.27 -13.53 -10.45
C LEU A 155 9.30 -12.30 -11.37
N THR A 156 9.26 -11.09 -10.81
CA THR A 156 9.42 -9.83 -11.55
C THR A 156 10.84 -9.73 -12.13
N GLN A 157 11.87 -10.01 -11.32
CA GLN A 157 13.26 -9.99 -11.75
C GLN A 157 13.54 -11.03 -12.84
N ASP A 158 13.04 -12.26 -12.68
CA ASP A 158 13.16 -13.35 -13.66
C ASP A 158 12.50 -12.99 -15.01
N GLN A 159 11.54 -12.07 -15.01
CA GLN A 159 10.89 -11.54 -16.21
C GLN A 159 11.64 -10.34 -16.82
N GLY A 160 12.80 -9.96 -16.29
CA GLY A 160 13.60 -8.82 -16.76
C GLY A 160 12.95 -7.47 -16.44
N LYS A 161 12.07 -7.42 -15.43
CA LYS A 161 11.34 -6.21 -15.02
C LYS A 161 11.97 -5.61 -13.77
N PRO A 162 11.94 -4.28 -13.59
CA PRO A 162 12.47 -3.64 -12.40
C PRO A 162 11.69 -4.03 -11.14
N VAL A 163 12.44 -4.32 -10.08
CA VAL A 163 11.94 -4.47 -8.72
C VAL A 163 12.26 -3.19 -7.96
N LEU A 164 11.23 -2.60 -7.37
CA LEU A 164 11.27 -1.43 -6.53
C LEU A 164 11.06 -1.87 -5.07
N ALA A 165 11.78 -1.27 -4.13
CA ALA A 165 11.67 -1.62 -2.72
C ALA A 165 11.66 -0.38 -1.83
N LEU A 166 10.70 -0.35 -0.90
CA LEU A 166 10.61 0.67 0.14
C LEU A 166 11.66 0.39 1.23
N PRO A 167 12.56 1.33 1.55
CA PRO A 167 13.46 1.19 2.68
C PRO A 167 12.67 1.24 3.99
N GLY A 168 13.19 0.64 5.05
CA GLY A 168 12.58 0.72 6.37
C GLY A 168 13.63 0.57 7.47
N PRO A 169 13.25 0.74 8.74
CA PRO A 169 14.18 0.64 9.85
C PRO A 169 14.87 -0.73 9.86
N VAL A 170 16.20 -0.76 9.94
CA VAL A 170 16.97 -2.03 9.99
C VAL A 170 16.66 -2.88 11.21
N THR A 171 16.09 -2.26 12.25
CA THR A 171 15.58 -2.91 13.47
C THR A 171 14.21 -3.57 13.28
N SER A 172 13.50 -3.26 12.19
CA SER A 172 12.19 -3.81 11.89
C SER A 172 12.30 -5.13 11.13
N GLY A 173 11.77 -6.21 11.72
CA GLY A 173 11.78 -7.54 11.08
C GLY A 173 11.06 -7.58 9.73
N VAL A 174 10.08 -6.71 9.49
CA VAL A 174 9.38 -6.59 8.20
C VAL A 174 10.12 -5.73 7.17
N SER A 175 11.27 -5.15 7.52
CA SER A 175 12.14 -4.40 6.59
C SER A 175 13.33 -5.22 6.08
N TYR A 176 13.53 -6.44 6.61
CA TYR A 176 14.67 -7.28 6.27
C TYR A 176 14.71 -7.65 4.77
N GLY A 177 13.57 -8.10 4.24
CA GLY A 177 13.41 -8.52 2.85
C GLY A 177 13.55 -7.36 1.87
N THR A 178 12.96 -6.19 2.16
CA THR A 178 13.14 -5.00 1.31
C THR A 178 14.59 -4.51 1.33
N SER A 179 15.24 -4.49 2.50
CA SER A 179 16.67 -4.15 2.61
C SER A 179 17.56 -5.11 1.80
N ARG A 180 17.26 -6.41 1.84
CA ARG A 180 17.98 -7.43 1.05
C ARG A 180 17.75 -7.23 -0.45
N LEU A 181 16.53 -6.92 -0.87
CA LEU A 181 16.23 -6.62 -2.27
C LEU A 181 17.05 -5.42 -2.75
N ILE A 182 17.11 -4.34 -1.96
CA ILE A 182 17.90 -3.13 -2.31
C ILE A 182 19.39 -3.49 -2.44
N LYS A 183 19.94 -4.25 -1.49
CA LYS A 183 21.34 -4.73 -1.57
C LYS A 183 21.60 -5.57 -2.82
N ASN A 184 20.59 -6.28 -3.32
CA ASN A 184 20.67 -7.12 -4.50
C ASN A 184 20.28 -6.39 -5.81
N GLY A 185 20.22 -5.05 -5.79
CA GLY A 185 20.01 -4.23 -6.99
C GLY A 185 18.57 -3.84 -7.28
N ALA A 186 17.62 -4.09 -6.37
CA ALA A 186 16.31 -3.46 -6.45
C ALA A 186 16.44 -1.95 -6.29
N GLN A 187 15.67 -1.18 -7.05
CA GLN A 187 15.68 0.27 -6.97
C GLN A 187 15.00 0.72 -5.67
N LEU A 188 15.72 1.54 -4.89
CA LEU A 188 15.20 2.15 -3.68
C LEU A 188 14.14 3.20 -4.03
N VAL A 189 13.00 3.15 -3.32
CA VAL A 189 11.88 4.07 -3.50
C VAL A 189 11.62 4.84 -2.22
N THR A 190 11.64 6.17 -2.32
CA THR A 190 11.29 7.09 -1.21
C THR A 190 10.09 7.95 -1.56
N THR A 191 9.83 8.18 -2.85
CA THR A 191 8.75 9.02 -3.33
C THR A 191 8.01 8.38 -4.49
N ALA A 192 6.79 8.85 -4.75
CA ALA A 192 6.03 8.44 -5.93
C ALA A 192 6.75 8.75 -7.25
N LYS A 193 7.63 9.77 -7.28
CA LYS A 193 8.42 10.13 -8.48
C LYS A 193 9.36 9.00 -8.89
N ASP A 194 9.96 8.33 -7.92
CA ASP A 194 10.87 7.19 -8.17
C ASP A 194 10.16 6.06 -8.90
N ILE A 195 8.87 5.85 -8.57
CA ILE A 195 8.01 4.85 -9.20
C ILE A 195 7.57 5.33 -10.60
N LEU A 196 7.09 6.57 -10.72
CA LEU A 196 6.60 7.13 -11.99
C LEU A 196 7.68 7.21 -13.07
N ALA A 197 8.95 7.38 -12.67
CA ALA A 197 10.09 7.35 -13.58
C ALA A 197 10.16 6.05 -14.39
N VAL A 198 9.76 4.91 -13.81
CA VAL A 198 9.71 3.60 -14.49
C VAL A 198 8.73 3.62 -15.66
N PHE A 199 7.63 4.36 -15.51
CA PHE A 199 6.58 4.49 -16.52
C PHE A 199 6.80 5.70 -17.45
N LYS A 200 7.88 6.47 -17.26
CA LYS A 200 8.14 7.74 -17.94
C LYS A 200 7.00 8.76 -17.78
N LEU A 201 6.34 8.73 -16.63
CA LEU A 201 5.24 9.63 -16.30
C LEU A 201 5.74 10.75 -15.36
N SER A 202 5.08 11.90 -15.44
CA SER A 202 5.30 13.00 -14.51
C SER A 202 4.30 12.93 -13.36
N CYS A 203 4.69 13.43 -12.19
CA CYS A 203 3.77 13.55 -11.06
C CYS A 203 2.73 14.64 -11.38
N PRO A 204 1.41 14.39 -11.25
CA PRO A 204 0.42 15.41 -11.48
C PRO A 204 0.59 16.59 -10.48
N PRO A 205 0.27 17.84 -10.87
CA PRO A 205 0.27 18.97 -9.94
C PRO A 205 -0.74 18.75 -8.81
N GLY A 206 -0.40 19.16 -7.57
CA GLY A 206 -1.27 19.01 -6.39
C GLY A 206 -1.19 17.66 -5.66
N VAL A 207 -0.19 16.84 -5.99
CA VAL A 207 0.00 15.47 -5.47
C VAL A 207 1.10 15.41 -4.39
N LEU A 208 1.28 16.49 -3.63
CA LEU A 208 2.00 16.38 -2.37
C LEU A 208 1.18 15.51 -1.42
N PRO A 209 1.82 14.68 -0.58
CA PRO A 209 1.11 13.83 0.35
C PRO A 209 0.25 14.73 1.23
N THR A 210 -1.07 14.67 1.05
CA THR A 210 -2.02 15.09 2.06
C THR A 210 -1.95 14.08 3.19
N GLY A 211 -0.82 14.04 3.92
CA GLY A 211 -0.72 13.47 5.25
C GLY A 211 -1.37 14.41 6.27
N GLY A 212 -2.53 14.94 5.91
CA GLY A 212 -3.24 15.95 6.64
C GLY A 212 -4.70 15.76 6.32
N SER A 213 -5.45 15.43 7.35
CA SER A 213 -6.91 15.54 7.42
C SER A 213 -7.45 16.64 6.51
N LYS A 214 -8.63 16.40 5.93
CA LYS A 214 -9.47 17.35 5.19
C LYS A 214 -9.97 18.51 6.06
N HIS A 215 -9.10 19.13 6.86
CA HIS A 215 -9.33 20.28 7.71
C HIS A 215 -8.24 21.33 7.47
N SER A 216 -8.01 21.71 6.21
CA SER A 216 -7.53 23.06 5.88
C SER A 216 -8.70 24.06 5.96
N GLY A 217 -9.55 23.93 6.98
CA GLY A 217 -10.24 25.08 7.54
C GLY A 217 -9.24 25.73 8.48
N ASN A 218 -9.19 27.05 8.51
CA ASN A 218 -8.40 27.81 9.47
C ASN A 218 -8.96 27.50 10.87
N ILE A 219 -8.60 26.35 11.46
CA ILE A 219 -9.00 26.00 12.82
C ILE A 219 -8.11 26.87 13.69
N ASP A 220 -8.74 27.79 14.40
CA ASP A 220 -8.07 28.62 15.39
C ASP A 220 -7.71 27.75 16.60
N LEU A 221 -6.67 26.94 16.41
CA LEU A 221 -6.15 26.03 17.42
C LEU A 221 -5.47 26.87 18.51
N PRO A 222 -5.68 26.53 19.79
CA PRO A 222 -4.85 27.05 20.88
C PRO A 222 -3.36 26.87 20.55
N GLN A 223 -2.53 27.81 20.99
CA GLN A 223 -1.09 27.82 20.68
C GLN A 223 -0.41 26.47 20.99
N GLU A 224 -0.81 25.83 22.10
CA GLU A 224 -0.31 24.51 22.52
C GLU A 224 -0.69 23.39 21.53
N GLU A 225 -1.92 23.38 21.01
CA GLU A 225 -2.34 22.40 20.00
C GLU A 225 -1.57 22.59 18.67
N LYS A 226 -1.25 23.85 18.29
CA LYS A 226 -0.44 24.15 17.09
C LYS A 226 0.98 23.63 17.21
N GLU A 227 1.61 23.84 18.37
CA GLU A 227 3.00 23.40 18.61
C GLU A 227 3.09 21.87 18.69
N ILE A 228 2.14 21.21 19.36
CA ILE A 228 2.04 19.75 19.37
C ILE A 228 1.85 19.24 17.93
N TYR A 229 0.95 19.84 17.17
CA TYR A 229 0.70 19.46 15.78
C TYR A 229 1.96 19.58 14.92
N GLN A 230 2.72 20.67 15.05
CA GLN A 230 3.99 20.85 14.32
C GLN A 230 5.02 19.77 14.65
N LEU A 231 5.19 19.42 15.93
CA LEU A 231 6.15 18.36 16.32
C LEU A 231 5.74 16.99 15.79
N LEU A 232 4.43 16.72 15.78
CA LEU A 232 3.89 15.45 15.29
C LEU A 232 3.89 15.31 13.76
N GLN A 233 4.26 16.36 13.01
CA GLN A 233 4.52 16.26 11.57
C GLN A 233 5.76 15.42 11.26
N ASP A 234 6.78 15.54 12.11
CA ASP A 234 8.08 14.91 11.90
C ASP A 234 8.30 13.69 12.81
N TRP A 235 7.62 13.61 13.95
CA TRP A 235 7.90 12.61 14.98
C TRP A 235 6.65 11.92 15.51
N ARG A 236 6.76 10.61 15.76
CA ARG A 236 5.77 9.85 16.54
C ARG A 236 6.16 9.89 18.01
N LEU A 237 5.38 10.56 18.85
CA LEU A 237 5.74 10.81 20.25
C LEU A 237 4.68 10.27 21.22
N SER A 238 5.11 9.68 22.34
CA SER A 238 4.20 9.27 23.41
C SER A 238 3.74 10.47 24.26
N VAL A 239 2.68 10.27 25.04
CA VAL A 239 2.22 11.28 26.03
C VAL A 239 3.37 11.73 26.92
N ASP A 240 4.19 10.80 27.42
CA ASP A 240 5.32 11.11 28.31
C ASP A 240 6.40 11.94 27.63
N GLN A 241 6.68 11.69 26.35
CA GLN A 241 7.68 12.45 25.59
C GLN A 241 7.21 13.88 25.35
N LEU A 242 5.95 14.05 24.95
CA LEU A 242 5.33 15.35 24.77
C LEU A 242 5.24 16.10 26.11
N ALA A 243 4.80 15.43 27.18
CA ALA A 243 4.72 16.00 28.52
C ALA A 243 6.08 16.54 29.00
N ARG A 244 7.18 15.79 28.76
CA ARG A 244 8.54 16.23 29.07
C ARG A 244 8.97 17.44 28.24
N GLN A 245 8.68 17.44 26.94
CA GLN A 245 9.09 18.52 26.03
C GLN A 245 8.37 19.83 26.33
N PHE A 246 7.07 19.78 26.60
CA PHE A 246 6.24 20.94 26.93
C PHE A 246 6.26 21.31 28.42
N GLN A 247 7.00 20.56 29.25
CA GLN A 247 7.07 20.73 30.70
C GLN A 247 5.68 20.74 31.37
N ARG A 248 4.79 19.86 30.91
CA ARG A 248 3.41 19.72 31.41
C ARG A 248 3.21 18.39 32.14
N PRO A 249 2.28 18.31 33.11
CA PRO A 249 1.85 17.04 33.67
C PRO A 249 1.27 16.12 32.58
N ALA A 250 1.65 14.84 32.60
CA ALA A 250 1.21 13.85 31.61
C ALA A 250 -0.33 13.74 31.52
N ALA A 251 -1.05 13.91 32.64
CA ALA A 251 -2.52 13.91 32.66
C ALA A 251 -3.15 15.06 31.84
N GLN A 252 -2.55 16.26 31.90
CA GLN A 252 -3.02 17.41 31.12
C GLN A 252 -2.72 17.19 29.63
N MET A 253 -1.50 16.73 29.32
CA MET A 253 -1.09 16.41 27.95
C MET A 253 -1.97 15.32 27.33
N GLY A 254 -2.27 14.25 28.07
CA GLY A 254 -3.15 13.16 27.61
C GLY A 254 -4.57 13.64 27.30
N THR A 255 -5.09 14.60 28.06
CA THR A 255 -6.41 15.21 27.81
C THR A 255 -6.40 16.01 26.51
N THR A 256 -5.39 16.85 26.30
CA THR A 256 -5.22 17.64 25.07
C THR A 256 -5.09 16.72 23.85
N LEU A 257 -4.25 15.69 23.93
CA LEU A 257 -4.05 14.74 22.84
C LEU A 257 -5.32 13.95 22.52
N SER A 258 -6.05 13.50 23.53
CA SER A 258 -7.34 12.82 23.34
C SER A 258 -8.35 13.72 22.62
N LEU A 259 -8.43 15.01 22.97
CA LEU A 259 -9.27 15.97 22.28
C LEU A 259 -8.81 16.19 20.83
N MET A 260 -7.51 16.27 20.57
CA MET A 260 -6.98 16.41 19.21
C MET A 260 -7.24 15.17 18.35
N VAL A 261 -7.20 13.96 18.93
CA VAL A 261 -7.61 12.71 18.25
C VAL A 261 -9.10 12.74 17.92
N LEU A 262 -9.96 13.15 18.86
CA LEU A 262 -11.41 13.28 18.64
C LEU A 262 -11.74 14.34 17.57
N LYS A 263 -10.97 15.43 17.50
CA LYS A 263 -11.07 16.44 16.43
C LYS A 263 -10.55 15.94 15.07
N GLY A 264 -9.94 14.74 15.02
CA GLY A 264 -9.34 14.20 13.79
C GLY A 264 -8.10 14.95 13.32
N LEU A 265 -7.41 15.64 14.23
CA LEU A 265 -6.17 16.37 13.94
C LEU A 265 -4.95 15.45 13.98
N ILE A 266 -4.93 14.52 14.93
CA ILE A 266 -3.84 13.56 15.15
C ILE A 266 -4.42 12.16 15.31
N LYS A 267 -3.60 11.14 15.13
CA LYS A 267 -3.91 9.72 15.28
C LYS A 267 -3.04 9.13 16.39
N GLU A 268 -3.55 8.09 17.04
CA GLU A 268 -2.81 7.28 18.02
C GLU A 268 -2.43 5.93 17.39
N ASP A 269 -1.17 5.54 17.51
CA ASP A 269 -0.68 4.24 17.09
C ASP A 269 -0.94 3.16 18.16
N LYS A 270 -0.67 1.89 17.83
CA LYS A 270 -0.91 0.77 18.78
C LYS A 270 0.03 0.78 19.99
N GLN A 271 1.02 1.66 20.03
CA GLN A 271 1.99 1.82 21.11
C GLN A 271 1.70 3.09 21.93
N SER A 272 0.51 3.69 21.78
CA SER A 272 0.11 4.94 22.43
C SER A 272 1.06 6.10 22.13
N ARG A 273 1.53 6.17 20.89
CA ARG A 273 2.22 7.34 20.34
C ARG A 273 1.31 8.07 19.36
N TYR A 274 1.41 9.38 19.36
CA TYR A 274 0.59 10.26 18.53
C TYR A 274 1.38 10.67 17.29
N TYR A 275 0.67 10.89 16.18
CA TYR A 275 1.19 11.32 14.88
C TYR A 275 0.08 11.95 14.03
N ILE A 276 0.39 12.57 12.89
CA ILE A 276 -0.63 13.11 11.95
C ILE A 276 -0.96 12.09 10.85
#